data_AF-X1JI01-F1
#
_entry.id   AF-X1JI01-F1
#
_cell.length_a   1.000
_cell.length_b   1.000
_cell.length_c   1.000
_cell.angle_alpha   90.00
_cell.angle_beta   90.00
_cell.angle_gamma   90.00
#
_symmetry.space_group_name_H-M   'P 1'
#
loop_
_entity.id
_entity.type
_entity.pdbx_description
1 polymer ?
#
loop_
_entity_poly.entity_id
_entity_poly.type
_entity_poly.pdbx_seq_one_letter_code
_entity_poly.pdbx_strand_id
1 'polypeptide(L)'
;VFAAEAMPPGRKVDGLVLLSASLSSTYDLTKALARCRNGIVNFYNTADAALLGVGTIIMGNVDGVRGPSAGLRGFTRSFPGLYGVRLTSGMTQGELDAHGSTTRPDFVAGHVSPWILADGWPASGQRVALRP
;
A
#
# COMPACT_ATOMS: atom_id res chain seq x y z
N VAL A 1 3.06 -8.62 1.90
CA VAL A 1 4.49 -8.31 2.20
C VAL A 1 5.21 -9.56 2.68
N PHE A 2 4.87 -10.14 3.85
CA PHE A 2 5.56 -11.33 4.38
C PHE A 2 5.62 -12.50 3.40
N ALA A 3 4.57 -12.73 2.60
CA ALA A 3 4.58 -13.74 1.54
C ALA A 3 5.70 -13.52 0.50
N ALA A 4 5.95 -12.27 0.09
CA ALA A 4 7.03 -11.94 -0.84
C ALA A 4 8.40 -12.16 -0.18
N GLU A 5 8.55 -11.80 1.09
CA GLU A 5 9.79 -12.00 1.84
C GLU A 5 10.14 -13.48 2.03
N ALA A 6 9.11 -14.32 2.19
CA ALA A 6 9.24 -15.77 2.33
C ALA A 6 9.47 -16.50 1.00
N MET A 7 9.52 -15.81 -0.15
CA MET A 7 9.70 -16.45 -1.44
C MET A 7 11.05 -17.21 -1.51
N PRO A 8 11.08 -18.43 -2.11
CA PRO A 8 12.31 -19.18 -2.29
C PRO A 8 13.37 -18.38 -3.06
N PRO A 9 14.67 -18.62 -2.84
CA PRO A 9 15.74 -18.00 -3.64
C PRO A 9 15.50 -18.13 -5.15
N GLY A 10 15.86 -17.10 -5.91
CA GLY A 10 15.67 -17.06 -7.37
C GLY A 10 14.22 -16.83 -7.84
N ARG A 11 13.23 -16.80 -6.93
CA ARG A 11 11.84 -16.44 -7.26
C ARG A 11 11.52 -15.00 -6.85
N LYS A 12 10.77 -14.33 -7.72
CA LYS A 12 10.25 -12.97 -7.54
C LYS A 12 8.81 -12.91 -8.03
N VAL A 13 7.99 -12.09 -7.37
CA VAL A 13 6.69 -11.65 -7.89
C VAL A 13 6.90 -10.45 -8.83
N ASP A 14 5.92 -10.15 -9.68
CA ASP A 14 5.97 -8.95 -10.52
C ASP A 14 5.95 -7.69 -9.65
N GLY A 15 5.01 -7.59 -8.72
CA GLY A 15 4.95 -6.50 -7.75
C GLY A 15 3.94 -6.78 -6.65
N LEU A 16 3.84 -5.87 -5.70
CA LEU A 16 2.82 -5.91 -4.64
C LEU A 16 1.95 -4.65 -4.70
N VAL A 17 0.64 -4.85 -4.66
CA VAL A 17 -0.34 -3.78 -4.43
C VAL A 17 -0.85 -3.93 -3.01
N LEU A 18 -0.63 -2.90 -2.18
CA LEU A 18 -1.09 -2.85 -0.80
C LEU A 18 -2.28 -1.90 -0.71
N LEU A 19 -3.39 -2.43 -0.20
CA LEU A 19 -4.62 -1.69 0.04
C LEU A 19 -4.78 -1.52 1.55
N SER A 20 -4.64 -0.29 2.04
CA SER A 20 -4.75 0.02 3.48
C SER A 20 -3.86 -0.86 4.36
N ALA A 21 -2.55 -0.90 4.06
CA ALA A 21 -1.59 -1.79 4.70
C ALA A 21 -1.61 -1.74 6.24
N SER A 22 -1.85 -2.87 6.89
CA SER A 22 -1.83 -3.03 8.35
C SER A 22 -0.41 -3.23 8.94
N LEU A 23 0.63 -2.93 8.16
CA LEU A 23 2.01 -2.91 8.63
C LEU A 23 2.33 -1.58 9.29
N SER A 24 3.31 -1.54 10.20
CA SER A 24 3.77 -0.26 10.71
C SER A 24 4.34 0.59 9.59
N SER A 25 4.05 1.89 9.66
CA SER A 25 4.61 2.89 8.73
C SER A 25 6.15 2.93 8.71
N THR A 26 6.81 2.40 9.74
CA THR A 26 8.28 2.28 9.84
C THR A 26 8.83 0.92 9.41
N TYR A 27 7.99 -0.01 8.94
CA TYR A 27 8.41 -1.36 8.54
C TYR A 27 9.48 -1.32 7.44
N ASP A 28 10.52 -2.15 7.57
CA ASP A 28 11.60 -2.23 6.57
C ASP A 28 11.20 -3.12 5.40
N LEU A 29 10.92 -2.50 4.25
CA LEU A 29 10.50 -3.18 3.04
C LEU A 29 11.65 -3.74 2.20
N THR A 30 12.90 -3.59 2.62
CA THR A 30 14.09 -3.98 1.83
C THR A 30 13.98 -5.44 1.35
N LYS A 31 13.55 -6.36 2.23
CA LYS A 31 13.40 -7.78 1.88
C LYS A 31 12.29 -7.99 0.85
N ALA A 32 11.12 -7.37 1.05
CA ALA A 32 9.99 -7.51 0.13
C ALA A 32 10.30 -6.90 -1.24
N LEU A 33 10.95 -5.73 -1.28
CA LEU A 33 11.34 -5.05 -2.52
C LEU A 33 12.35 -5.87 -3.33
N ALA A 34 13.33 -6.50 -2.67
CA ALA A 34 14.27 -7.40 -3.36
C ALA A 34 13.58 -8.59 -4.06
N ARG A 35 12.34 -8.91 -3.66
CA ARG A 35 11.51 -10.00 -4.19
C ARG A 35 10.43 -9.54 -5.17
N CYS A 36 10.40 -8.26 -5.51
CA CYS A 36 9.51 -7.69 -6.51
C CYS A 36 10.31 -7.26 -7.76
N ARG A 37 9.77 -7.45 -8.96
CA ARG A 37 10.38 -6.95 -10.21
C ARG A 37 10.11 -5.46 -10.40
N ASN A 38 8.86 -5.06 -10.21
CA ASN A 38 8.35 -3.71 -10.44
C ASN A 38 8.20 -2.91 -9.13
N GLY A 39 8.35 -3.57 -7.99
CA GLY A 39 8.31 -2.92 -6.67
C GLY A 39 6.98 -3.08 -5.94
N ILE A 40 6.64 -2.09 -5.12
CA ILE A 40 5.49 -2.10 -4.21
C ILE A 40 4.74 -0.78 -4.36
N VAL A 41 3.42 -0.84 -4.59
CA VAL A 41 2.53 0.32 -4.49
C VAL A 41 1.68 0.20 -3.23
N ASN A 42 1.60 1.27 -2.45
CA ASN A 42 0.79 1.36 -1.24
C ASN A 42 -0.27 2.44 -1.38
N PHE A 43 -1.52 2.02 -1.45
CA PHE A 43 -2.69 2.89 -1.36
C PHE A 43 -2.97 3.19 0.12
N TYR A 44 -2.89 4.46 0.51
CA TYR A 44 -3.04 4.90 1.90
C TYR A 44 -3.99 6.09 2.02
N ASN A 45 -4.63 6.24 3.18
CA ASN A 45 -5.56 7.32 3.45
C ASN A 45 -5.34 7.93 4.85
N THR A 46 -5.02 9.22 4.90
CA THR A 46 -4.86 9.94 6.18
C THR A 46 -6.17 10.45 6.76
N ALA A 47 -7.27 10.40 6.01
CA ALA A 47 -8.60 10.81 6.49
C ALA A 47 -9.32 9.70 7.26
N ASP A 48 -8.74 8.50 7.33
CA ASP A 48 -9.37 7.28 7.83
C ASP A 48 -9.24 7.10 9.35
N ALA A 49 -9.57 8.14 10.11
CA ALA A 49 -9.41 8.13 11.57
C ALA A 49 -10.44 7.22 12.29
N ALA A 50 -11.57 6.90 11.67
CA ALA A 50 -12.70 6.28 12.36
C ALA A 50 -12.57 4.75 12.55
N LEU A 51 -12.02 4.01 11.58
CA LEU A 51 -11.86 2.55 11.68
C LEU A 51 -10.40 2.11 11.87
N LEU A 52 -9.45 2.75 11.19
CA LEU A 52 -8.02 2.46 11.36
C LEU A 52 -7.47 3.03 12.68
N GLY A 53 -8.03 4.12 13.20
CA GLY A 53 -7.64 4.67 14.49
C GLY A 53 -8.02 3.78 15.67
N VAL A 54 -9.21 3.18 15.67
CA VAL A 54 -9.68 2.40 16.82
C VAL A 54 -9.10 0.98 16.84
N GLY A 55 -8.97 0.32 15.69
CA GLY A 55 -8.45 -1.06 15.60
C GLY A 55 -6.92 -1.17 15.75
N THR A 56 -6.14 -0.29 15.11
CA THR A 56 -4.67 -0.41 15.08
C THR A 56 -3.96 0.27 16.25
N ILE A 57 -4.56 1.30 16.88
CA ILE A 57 -3.99 1.94 18.08
C ILE A 57 -4.12 1.01 19.30
N ILE A 58 -5.19 0.21 19.37
CA ILE A 58 -5.47 -0.66 20.54
C ILE A 58 -4.78 -2.03 20.42
N MET A 59 -4.71 -2.62 19.21
CA MET A 59 -4.20 -4.00 19.04
C MET A 59 -2.74 -4.09 18.51
N GLY A 60 -2.19 -3.00 17.98
CA GLY A 60 -0.91 -3.01 17.25
C GLY A 60 -1.07 -3.40 15.78
N ASN A 61 -0.01 -3.19 15.00
CA ASN A 61 0.05 -3.58 13.59
C ASN A 61 0.40 -5.08 13.45
N VAL A 62 0.19 -5.69 12.27
CA VAL A 62 0.43 -7.13 12.06
C VAL A 62 1.90 -7.54 12.16
N ASP A 63 2.82 -6.58 12.19
CA ASP A 63 4.24 -6.76 12.46
C ASP A 63 4.59 -6.71 13.96
N GLY A 64 3.59 -6.59 14.83
CA GLY A 64 3.75 -6.58 16.29
C GLY A 64 4.16 -5.21 16.86
N VAL A 65 4.31 -4.19 16.02
CA VAL A 65 4.71 -2.85 16.44
C VAL A 65 3.48 -1.98 16.70
N ARG A 66 3.51 -1.23 17.82
CA ARG A 66 2.46 -0.26 18.17
C ARG A 66 2.74 1.08 17.50
N GLY A 67 1.72 1.66 16.88
CA GLY A 67 1.82 2.95 16.21
C GLY A 67 1.03 3.00 14.91
N PRO A 68 1.13 4.09 14.15
CA PRO A 68 0.35 4.27 12.93
C PRO A 68 0.78 3.32 11.81
N SER A 69 -0.22 2.71 11.19
CA SER A 69 -0.04 1.81 10.05
C SER A 69 0.35 2.56 8.77
N ALA A 70 0.93 1.84 7.82
CA ALA A 70 1.25 2.33 6.49
C ALA A 70 -0.01 2.56 5.63
N GLY A 71 -1.14 1.93 5.97
CA GLY A 71 -2.45 2.21 5.38
C GLY A 71 -3.01 3.57 5.81
N LEU A 72 -2.71 4.01 7.03
CA LEU A 72 -3.17 5.30 7.55
C LEU A 72 -2.31 6.48 7.06
N ARG A 73 -0.98 6.36 7.07
CA ARG A 73 -0.09 7.50 6.73
C ARG A 73 0.94 7.27 5.63
N GLY A 74 0.92 6.08 5.03
CA GLY A 74 2.00 5.61 4.17
C GLY A 74 3.21 5.13 4.98
N PHE A 75 4.21 4.60 4.28
CA PHE A 75 5.52 4.33 4.87
C PHE A 75 6.29 5.64 5.10
N THR A 76 7.07 5.72 6.17
CA THR A 76 7.86 6.90 6.52
C THR A 76 9.23 6.91 5.86
N ARG A 77 9.82 5.73 5.63
CA ARG A 77 11.10 5.59 4.94
C ARG A 77 10.88 5.53 3.43
N SER A 78 11.74 6.21 2.67
CA SER A 78 11.79 6.12 1.21
C SER A 78 12.59 4.88 0.81
N PHE A 79 12.11 4.18 -0.21
CA PHE A 79 12.80 3.04 -0.81
C PHE A 79 12.70 3.12 -2.34
N PRO A 80 13.77 2.82 -3.09
CA PRO A 80 13.66 2.59 -4.52
C PRO A 80 12.61 1.51 -4.83
N GLY A 81 11.68 1.79 -5.74
CA GLY A 81 10.59 0.87 -6.09
C GLY A 81 9.41 0.85 -5.10
N LEU A 82 9.37 1.76 -4.12
CA LEU A 82 8.16 2.00 -3.32
C LEU A 82 7.38 3.20 -3.87
N TYR A 83 6.11 2.99 -4.16
CA TYR A 83 5.19 4.02 -4.66
C TYR A 83 4.05 4.23 -3.67
N GLY A 84 3.92 5.43 -3.10
CA GLY A 84 2.78 5.78 -2.26
C GLY A 84 1.67 6.43 -3.07
N VAL A 85 0.45 5.88 -3.07
CA VAL A 85 -0.72 6.53 -3.67
C VAL A 85 -1.67 6.95 -2.55
N ARG A 86 -1.87 8.26 -2.41
CA ARG A 86 -2.82 8.79 -1.43
C ARG A 86 -4.22 8.68 -2.01
N LEU A 87 -5.13 8.03 -1.29
CA LEU A 87 -6.54 8.00 -1.67
C LEU A 87 -7.13 9.40 -1.65
N THR A 88 -8.00 9.66 -2.62
CA THR A 88 -8.77 10.89 -2.73
C THR A 88 -10.25 10.56 -2.71
N SER A 89 -11.10 11.52 -2.35
CA SER A 89 -12.56 11.34 -2.38
C SER A 89 -13.06 10.93 -3.77
N GLY A 90 -12.42 11.40 -4.85
CA GLY A 90 -12.77 10.97 -6.21
C GLY A 90 -12.52 9.48 -6.47
N MET A 91 -11.45 8.92 -5.90
CA MET A 91 -11.14 7.50 -6.04
C MET A 91 -12.09 6.62 -5.23
N THR A 92 -12.57 7.13 -4.09
CA THR A 92 -13.52 6.42 -3.20
C THR A 92 -14.98 6.80 -3.47
N GLN A 93 -15.26 7.56 -4.54
CA GLN A 93 -16.60 8.07 -4.88
C GLN A 93 -17.30 8.84 -3.74
N GLY A 94 -16.53 9.48 -2.87
CA GLY A 94 -17.03 10.23 -1.71
C GLY A 94 -17.43 9.35 -0.52
N GLU A 95 -17.18 8.04 -0.56
CA GLU A 95 -17.48 7.14 0.56
C GLU A 95 -16.60 7.45 1.78
N LEU A 96 -17.21 7.36 2.96
CA LEU A 96 -16.55 7.58 4.25
C LEU A 96 -15.70 6.37 4.69
N ASP A 97 -16.03 5.17 4.20
CA ASP A 97 -15.24 3.95 4.41
C ASP A 97 -14.21 3.77 3.28
N ALA A 98 -13.18 4.60 3.33
CA ALA A 98 -12.10 4.50 2.37
C ALA A 98 -11.39 3.14 2.44
N HIS A 99 -11.32 2.52 3.63
CA HIS A 99 -10.77 1.20 3.83
C HIS A 99 -11.48 0.14 2.98
N GLY A 100 -12.81 0.02 3.13
CA GLY A 100 -13.64 -0.90 2.35
C GLY A 100 -13.68 -0.56 0.86
N SER A 101 -13.69 0.73 0.52
CA SER A 101 -13.81 1.18 -0.88
C SER A 101 -12.70 0.64 -1.80
N THR A 102 -11.50 0.42 -1.26
CA THR A 102 -10.36 -0.11 -2.04
C THR A 102 -10.54 -1.53 -2.55
N THR A 103 -11.50 -2.27 -1.99
CA THR A 103 -11.77 -3.67 -2.35
C THR A 103 -12.89 -3.82 -3.39
N ARG A 104 -13.53 -2.72 -3.80
CA ARG A 104 -14.65 -2.74 -4.74
C ARG A 104 -14.19 -3.01 -6.17
N PRO A 105 -15.04 -3.63 -7.03
CA PRO A 105 -14.68 -3.91 -8.42
C PRO A 105 -14.28 -2.68 -9.24
N ASP A 106 -14.98 -1.57 -9.07
CA ASP A 106 -14.72 -0.30 -9.77
C ASP A 106 -13.39 0.33 -9.34
N PHE A 107 -13.09 0.32 -8.04
CA PHE A 107 -11.79 0.76 -7.53
C PHE A 107 -10.65 -0.11 -8.08
N VAL A 108 -10.82 -1.44 -8.04
CA VAL A 108 -9.83 -2.37 -8.56
C VAL A 108 -9.59 -2.12 -10.04
N ALA A 109 -10.64 -2.03 -10.85
CA ALA A 109 -10.55 -1.79 -12.28
C ALA A 109 -9.88 -0.44 -12.62
N GLY A 110 -10.26 0.63 -11.92
CA GLY A 110 -9.78 1.99 -12.21
C GLY A 110 -8.40 2.32 -11.65
N HIS A 111 -8.01 1.69 -10.53
CA HIS A 111 -6.83 2.11 -9.76
C HIS A 111 -5.83 1.00 -9.48
N VAL A 112 -6.23 -0.27 -9.39
CA VAL A 112 -5.31 -1.39 -9.11
C VAL A 112 -4.85 -2.08 -10.38
N SER A 113 -5.79 -2.44 -11.27
CA SER A 113 -5.52 -3.11 -12.53
C SER A 113 -4.48 -2.39 -13.41
N PRO A 114 -4.45 -1.03 -13.49
CA PRO A 114 -3.40 -0.34 -14.24
C PRO A 114 -1.97 -0.66 -13.76
N TRP A 115 -1.77 -0.93 -12.46
CA TRP A 115 -0.48 -1.38 -11.95
C TRP A 115 -0.19 -2.81 -12.36
N ILE A 116 -1.17 -3.70 -12.27
CA ILE A 116 -0.97 -5.13 -12.60
C ILE A 116 -0.68 -5.32 -14.10
N LEU A 117 -1.34 -4.54 -14.96
CA LEU A 117 -1.27 -4.69 -16.42
C LEU A 117 -0.12 -3.91 -17.08
N ALA A 118 0.54 -3.00 -16.36
CA ALA A 118 1.63 -2.21 -16.91
C ALA A 118 2.94 -3.01 -17.02
N ASP A 119 3.70 -2.77 -18.09
CA ASP A 119 5.02 -3.40 -18.32
C ASP A 119 6.10 -2.91 -17.33
N GLY A 120 5.84 -1.83 -16.58
CA GLY A 120 6.76 -1.28 -15.60
C GLY A 120 6.07 -0.27 -14.66
N TRP A 121 6.64 -0.08 -13.48
CA TRP A 121 6.10 0.82 -12.45
C TRP A 121 6.97 2.08 -12.28
N PRO A 122 6.37 3.25 -12.00
CA PRO A 122 4.94 3.45 -11.77
C PRO A 122 4.13 3.38 -13.06
N ALA A 123 2.89 2.86 -12.97
CA ALA A 123 2.00 2.81 -14.12
C ALA A 123 1.67 4.22 -14.62
N SER A 124 1.61 4.41 -15.95
CA SER A 124 1.37 5.72 -16.58
C SER A 124 0.09 6.37 -16.05
N GLY A 125 0.14 7.68 -15.79
CA GLY A 125 -1.00 8.45 -15.29
C GLY A 125 -1.29 8.31 -13.78
N GLN A 126 -0.57 7.46 -13.06
CA GLN A 126 -0.73 7.34 -11.60
C GLN A 126 0.01 8.47 -10.88
N ARG A 127 -0.73 9.23 -10.04
CA ARG A 127 -0.14 10.24 -9.15
C ARG A 127 0.46 9.55 -7.94
N VAL A 128 1.74 9.22 -8.04
CA VAL A 128 2.54 8.80 -6.88
C VAL A 128 2.90 10.02 -6.05
N ALA A 129 2.79 9.90 -4.74
CA ALA A 129 3.29 10.92 -3.82
C ALA A 129 4.79 11.06 -4.00
N LEU A 130 5.23 12.15 -4.63
CA LEU A 130 6.61 12.59 -4.62
C LEU A 130 6.94 12.97 -3.18
N ARG A 131 7.90 12.28 -2.57
CA ARG A 131 8.53 12.75 -1.33
C ARG A 131 9.97 13.15 -1.66
N PRO A 132 10.44 14.32 -1.18
CA PRO A 132 11.84 14.72 -1.29
C PRO A 132 12.76 13.75 -0.55
#